data_AF-A6HI32-F1
#
_entry.id   AF-A6HI32-F1
#
_cell.length_a   1.000
_cell.length_b   1.000
_cell.length_c   1.000
_cell.angle_alpha   90.00
_cell.angle_beta   90.00
_cell.angle_gamma   90.00
#
_symmetry.space_group_name_H-M   'P 1'
#
loop_
_entity.id
_entity.type
_entity.pdbx_description
1 polymer ?
#
loop_
_entity_poly.entity_id
_entity_poly.type
_entity_poly.pdbx_seq_one_letter_code
_entity_poly.pdbx_strand_id
1 'polypeptide(L)'
;MANLERTFIAIKPDGVQRGLVGEIIKRFEQKGFRLVAMKFLRVWEGLNVVKTGRVMLGETNPADSKPGTIRGDFCIQVGRNIIHGSDSVESAEKEIGLWFKPEELIDYKSCAHDWVYE
;
A
#
# COMPACT_ATOMS: atom_id res chain seq x y z
N MET A 1 -10.72 36.90 0.54
CA MET A 1 -10.13 35.59 0.17
C MET A 1 -11.24 34.55 0.26
N ALA A 2 -11.29 33.57 -0.65
CA ALA A 2 -12.19 32.44 -0.49
C ALA A 2 -11.72 31.56 0.70
N ASN A 3 -12.65 31.05 1.51
CA ASN A 3 -12.32 30.10 2.57
C ASN A 3 -12.02 28.74 1.94
N LEU A 4 -10.83 28.20 2.21
CA LEU A 4 -10.40 26.88 1.74
C LEU A 4 -10.78 25.82 2.79
N GLU A 5 -11.67 24.92 2.42
CA GLU A 5 -12.13 23.82 3.28
C GLU A 5 -11.44 22.50 2.92
N ARG A 6 -11.40 21.57 3.87
CA ARG A 6 -10.83 20.23 3.72
C ARG A 6 -11.88 19.20 4.11
N THR A 7 -11.95 18.10 3.36
CA THR A 7 -12.87 16.99 3.64
C THR A 7 -12.14 15.64 3.57
N PHE A 8 -12.71 14.62 4.20
CA PHE A 8 -12.25 13.25 4.16
C PHE A 8 -13.17 12.43 3.27
N ILE A 9 -12.59 11.75 2.27
CA ILE A 9 -13.30 10.84 1.38
C ILE A 9 -12.66 9.47 1.51
N ALA A 10 -13.47 8.46 1.83
CA ALA A 10 -13.03 7.06 1.91
C ALA A 10 -13.55 6.27 0.72
N ILE A 11 -12.68 5.50 0.07
CA ILE A 11 -13.08 4.46 -0.87
C ILE A 11 -13.32 3.20 -0.06
N LYS A 12 -14.56 2.72 -0.04
CA LYS A 12 -14.96 1.51 0.70
C LYS A 12 -14.34 0.24 0.08
N PRO A 13 -14.24 -0.88 0.83
CA PRO A 13 -13.59 -2.11 0.37
C PRO A 13 -14.10 -2.63 -0.98
N ASP A 14 -15.40 -2.55 -1.25
CA ASP A 14 -16.03 -2.94 -2.51
C ASP A 14 -15.56 -2.08 -3.70
N GLY A 15 -15.37 -0.78 -3.49
CA GLY A 15 -14.80 0.12 -4.50
C GLY A 15 -13.35 -0.23 -4.84
N VAL A 16 -12.58 -0.68 -3.84
CA VAL A 16 -11.21 -1.17 -4.04
C VAL A 16 -11.20 -2.51 -4.79
N GLN A 17 -12.03 -3.48 -4.37
CA GLN A 17 -12.14 -4.80 -5.02
C GLN A 17 -12.56 -4.71 -6.49
N ARG A 18 -13.39 -3.73 -6.83
CA ARG A 18 -13.85 -3.49 -8.21
C ARG A 18 -12.87 -2.68 -9.07
N GLY A 19 -11.68 -2.36 -8.56
CA GLY A 19 -10.67 -1.59 -9.30
C GLY A 19 -11.04 -0.13 -9.56
N LEU A 20 -11.95 0.46 -8.75
CA LEU A 20 -12.47 1.82 -8.99
C LEU A 20 -11.60 2.94 -8.39
N VAL A 21 -10.50 2.62 -7.72
CA VAL A 21 -9.64 3.59 -7.03
C VAL A 21 -9.18 4.71 -7.96
N GLY A 22 -8.61 4.35 -9.11
CA GLY A 22 -8.10 5.33 -10.08
C GLY A 22 -9.20 6.20 -10.68
N GLU A 23 -10.34 5.61 -11.03
CA GLU A 23 -11.48 6.33 -11.62
C GLU A 23 -12.10 7.32 -10.62
N ILE A 24 -12.20 6.96 -9.34
CA ILE A 24 -12.71 7.87 -8.30
C ILE A 24 -11.76 9.05 -8.12
N ILE A 25 -10.45 8.81 -7.99
CA ILE A 25 -9.44 9.87 -7.85
C ILE A 25 -9.48 10.82 -9.05
N LYS A 26 -9.47 10.25 -10.26
CA LYS A 26 -9.54 11.00 -11.52
C LYS A 26 -10.72 11.96 -11.56
N ARG A 27 -11.90 11.58 -11.07
CA ARG A 27 -13.07 12.46 -11.04
C ARG A 27 -12.90 13.67 -10.11
N PHE A 28 -12.27 13.50 -8.94
CA PHE A 28 -12.00 14.62 -8.03
C PHE A 28 -10.97 15.58 -8.62
N GLU A 29 -9.91 15.05 -9.24
CA GLU A 29 -8.89 15.87 -9.90
C GLU A 29 -9.48 16.63 -11.10
N GLN A 30 -10.26 15.97 -11.96
CA GLN A 30 -10.95 16.60 -13.09
C GLN A 30 -11.95 17.68 -12.66
N LYS A 31 -12.53 17.55 -11.47
CA LYS A 31 -13.43 18.57 -10.90
C LYS A 31 -12.67 19.82 -10.43
N GLY A 32 -11.34 19.77 -10.37
CA GLY A 32 -10.48 20.86 -9.91
C GLY A 32 -10.13 20.81 -8.43
N PHE A 33 -10.46 19.72 -7.73
CA PHE A 33 -10.02 19.53 -6.35
C PHE A 33 -8.58 19.01 -6.32
N ARG A 34 -7.81 19.50 -5.36
CA ARG A 34 -6.43 19.06 -5.15
C ARG A 34 -6.41 17.90 -4.16
N LEU A 35 -5.87 16.76 -4.58
CA LEU A 35 -5.53 15.68 -3.68
C LEU A 35 -4.38 16.13 -2.75
N VAL A 36 -4.66 16.26 -1.44
CA VAL A 36 -3.68 16.78 -0.46
C VAL A 36 -2.85 15.65 0.16
N ALA A 37 -3.47 14.50 0.39
CA ALA A 37 -2.84 13.30 0.92
C ALA A 37 -3.68 12.08 0.56
N MET A 38 -3.05 10.92 0.38
CA MET A 38 -3.72 9.64 0.19
C MET A 38 -2.99 8.58 0.99
N LYS A 39 -3.73 7.69 1.63
CA LYS A 39 -3.17 6.59 2.40
C LYS A 39 -3.84 5.29 1.97
N PHE A 40 -3.05 4.38 1.41
CA PHE A 40 -3.49 3.04 1.03
C PHE A 40 -2.73 2.04 1.89
N LEU A 41 -3.42 1.43 2.85
CA LEU A 41 -2.84 0.44 3.75
C LEU A 41 -3.27 -0.95 3.31
N ARG A 42 -2.36 -1.90 3.33
CA ARG A 42 -2.60 -3.32 3.02
C ARG A 42 -1.83 -4.19 4.00
N VAL A 43 -2.44 -5.31 4.39
CA VAL A 43 -1.78 -6.41 5.09
C VAL A 43 -1.71 -7.57 4.11
N TRP A 44 -0.52 -8.16 3.98
CA TRP A 44 -0.27 -9.32 3.11
C TRP A 44 0.10 -10.50 3.98
N GLU A 45 -0.44 -11.67 3.65
CA GLU A 45 -0.18 -12.93 4.34
C GLU A 45 0.54 -13.91 3.40
N GLY A 46 1.53 -14.64 3.93
CA GLY A 46 2.24 -15.67 3.19
C GLY A 46 3.57 -16.05 3.83
N LEU A 47 4.17 -17.13 3.34
CA LEU A 47 5.45 -17.63 3.84
C LEU A 47 6.55 -16.59 3.66
N ASN A 48 7.22 -16.22 4.77
CA ASN A 48 8.29 -15.22 4.80
C ASN A 48 7.92 -13.85 4.20
N VAL A 49 6.64 -13.48 4.19
CA VAL A 49 6.12 -12.29 3.47
C VAL A 49 6.81 -10.98 3.85
N VAL A 50 7.24 -10.82 5.11
CA VAL A 50 8.01 -9.64 5.54
C VAL A 50 9.35 -9.58 4.80
N LYS A 51 10.12 -10.68 4.83
CA LYS A 51 11.43 -10.76 4.19
C LYS A 51 11.32 -10.66 2.66
N THR A 52 10.44 -11.45 2.05
CA THR A 52 10.27 -11.47 0.59
C THR A 52 9.67 -10.16 0.09
N GLY A 53 8.72 -9.58 0.83
CA GLY A 53 8.17 -8.25 0.55
C GLY A 53 9.26 -7.18 0.56
N ARG A 54 10.14 -7.16 1.57
CA ARG A 54 11.29 -6.24 1.60
C ARG A 54 12.20 -6.39 0.37
N VAL A 55 12.47 -7.63 -0.06
CA VAL A 55 13.27 -7.89 -1.27
C VAL A 55 12.56 -7.36 -2.52
N MET A 56 11.24 -7.57 -2.66
CA MET A 56 10.46 -7.06 -3.79
C MET A 56 10.41 -5.52 -3.83
N LEU A 57 10.34 -4.87 -2.66
CA LEU A 57 10.36 -3.41 -2.56
C LEU A 57 11.68 -2.82 -3.07
N GLY A 58 12.80 -3.52 -2.85
CA GLY A 58 14.15 -2.98 -3.05
C GLY A 58 14.68 -2.23 -1.83
N GLU A 59 15.91 -1.74 -1.92
CA GLU A 59 16.58 -1.01 -0.84
C GLU A 59 15.86 0.30 -0.50
N THR A 60 16.02 0.80 0.74
CA THR A 60 15.36 2.06 1.16
C THR A 60 15.79 3.24 0.30
N ASN A 61 17.07 3.27 -0.09
CA ASN A 61 17.61 4.19 -1.06
C ASN A 61 17.43 3.63 -2.49
N PRO A 62 16.66 4.29 -3.37
CA PRO A 62 16.46 3.82 -4.74
C PRO A 62 17.75 3.64 -5.55
N ALA A 63 18.80 4.43 -5.26
CA ALA A 63 20.09 4.30 -5.94
C ALA A 63 20.76 2.93 -5.73
N ASP A 64 20.44 2.25 -4.61
CA ASP A 64 20.95 0.92 -4.27
C ASP A 64 19.95 -0.20 -4.64
N SER A 65 18.76 0.16 -5.12
CA SER A 65 17.72 -0.79 -5.52
C SER A 65 18.00 -1.38 -6.88
N LYS A 66 17.78 -2.69 -7.04
CA LYS A 66 18.05 -3.40 -8.30
C LYS A 66 16.89 -3.22 -9.29
N PRO A 67 17.15 -3.19 -10.61
CA PRO A 67 16.09 -3.31 -11.61
C PRO A 67 15.21 -4.55 -11.37
N GLY A 68 13.90 -4.41 -11.56
CA GLY A 68 12.89 -5.41 -11.22
C GLY A 68 12.34 -5.31 -9.80
N THR A 69 12.94 -4.48 -8.94
CA THR A 69 12.35 -4.11 -7.63
C THR A 69 11.51 -2.85 -7.78
N ILE A 70 10.50 -2.69 -6.92
CA ILE A 70 9.56 -1.56 -7.01
C ILE A 70 10.30 -0.21 -6.98
N ARG A 71 11.25 -0.03 -6.06
CA ARG A 71 12.02 1.22 -5.98
C ARG A 71 13.05 1.35 -7.10
N GLY A 72 13.66 0.25 -7.54
CA GLY A 72 14.61 0.26 -8.66
C GLY A 72 13.95 0.68 -9.97
N ASP A 73 12.70 0.28 -10.19
CA ASP A 73 11.98 0.58 -11.43
C ASP A 73 11.28 1.95 -11.41
N PHE A 74 10.88 2.45 -10.24
CA PHE A 74 9.97 3.61 -10.14
C PHE A 74 10.47 4.77 -9.28
N CYS A 75 11.69 4.74 -8.73
CA CYS A 75 12.21 5.80 -7.85
C CYS A 75 13.64 6.22 -8.18
N ILE A 76 13.99 7.45 -7.76
CA ILE A 76 15.35 8.00 -7.91
C ILE A 76 15.91 8.50 -6.57
N GLN A 77 15.10 9.17 -5.74
CA GLN A 77 15.56 9.81 -4.50
C GLN A 77 14.98 9.13 -3.25
N VAL A 78 15.81 8.99 -2.20
CA VAL A 78 15.41 8.36 -0.92
C VAL A 78 14.20 9.04 -0.26
N GLY A 79 14.11 10.37 -0.31
CA GLY A 79 12.97 11.12 0.23
C GLY A 79 11.67 10.99 -0.58
N ARG A 80 11.68 10.23 -1.68
CA ARG A 80 10.56 10.00 -2.61
C ARG A 80 10.56 8.53 -3.08
N ASN A 81 10.73 7.59 -2.16
CA ASN A 81 10.88 6.14 -2.45
C ASN A 81 9.56 5.34 -2.46
N ILE A 82 8.42 6.03 -2.64
CA ILE A 82 7.04 5.61 -2.94
C ILE A 82 6.34 4.55 -2.07
N ILE A 83 7.06 3.69 -1.35
CA ILE A 83 6.48 2.55 -0.64
C ILE A 83 7.23 2.22 0.66
N HIS A 84 6.51 1.76 1.68
CA HIS A 84 7.01 1.25 2.96
C HIS A 84 6.69 -0.25 3.09
N GLY A 85 7.54 -0.96 3.81
CA GLY A 85 7.30 -2.34 4.23
C GLY A 85 8.08 -2.61 5.50
N SER A 86 7.44 -3.30 6.44
CA SER A 86 8.00 -3.64 7.75
C SER A 86 9.33 -4.36 7.61
N ASP A 87 10.30 -4.04 8.47
CA ASP A 87 11.67 -4.57 8.40
C ASP A 87 11.85 -5.90 9.14
N SER A 88 10.90 -6.27 10.01
CA SER A 88 10.91 -7.47 10.83
C SER A 88 9.49 -7.91 11.16
N VAL A 89 9.33 -9.15 11.62
CA VAL A 89 8.03 -9.69 12.06
C VAL A 89 7.49 -8.88 13.24
N GLU A 90 8.33 -8.53 14.21
CA GLU A 90 7.95 -7.71 15.36
C GLU A 90 7.44 -6.31 14.94
N SER A 91 8.16 -5.64 14.04
CA SER A 91 7.71 -4.38 13.45
C SER A 91 6.38 -4.53 12.70
N ALA A 92 6.20 -5.64 11.96
CA ALA A 92 4.97 -5.89 11.22
C ALA A 92 3.76 -6.04 12.15
N GLU A 93 3.87 -6.82 13.23
CA GLU A 93 2.81 -6.97 14.23
C GLU A 93 2.42 -5.61 14.85
N LYS A 94 3.42 -4.82 15.23
CA LYS A 94 3.22 -3.47 15.79
C LYS A 94 2.56 -2.52 14.78
N GLU A 95 3.03 -2.51 13.54
CA GLU A 95 2.49 -1.65 12.48
C GLU A 95 1.06 -2.05 12.12
N ILE A 96 0.76 -3.35 12.02
CA ILE A 96 -0.59 -3.85 11.74
C ILE A 96 -1.55 -3.41 12.85
N GLY A 97 -1.19 -3.62 14.12
CA GLY A 97 -2.02 -3.20 15.26
C GLY A 97 -2.18 -1.68 15.39
N LEU A 98 -1.25 -0.89 14.86
CA LEU A 98 -1.36 0.57 14.82
C LEU A 98 -2.34 1.05 13.73
N TRP A 99 -2.35 0.36 12.58
CA TRP A 99 -3.05 0.81 11.39
C TRP A 99 -4.42 0.17 11.16
N PHE A 100 -4.66 -1.00 11.75
CA PHE A 100 -5.88 -1.79 11.54
C PHE A 100 -6.48 -2.24 12.87
N LYS A 101 -7.80 -2.24 12.93
CA LYS A 101 -8.55 -2.97 13.96
C LYS A 101 -8.59 -4.46 13.60
N PRO A 102 -8.70 -5.36 14.59
CA PRO A 102 -8.81 -6.79 14.32
C PRO A 102 -9.94 -7.16 13.35
N GLU A 103 -11.08 -6.47 13.42
CA GLU A 103 -12.24 -6.72 12.55
C GLU A 103 -12.01 -6.33 11.08
N GLU A 104 -10.97 -5.55 10.78
CA GLU A 104 -10.60 -5.15 9.42
C GLU A 104 -9.71 -6.21 8.73
N LEU A 105 -9.19 -7.18 9.51
CA LEU A 105 -8.38 -8.29 9.01
C LEU A 105 -9.30 -9.46 8.65
N ILE A 106 -9.40 -9.73 7.35
CA ILE A 106 -10.31 -10.75 6.81
C ILE A 106 -9.54 -12.04 6.56
N ASP A 107 -9.91 -13.09 7.27
CA ASP A 107 -9.40 -14.44 7.05
C ASP A 107 -10.20 -15.16 5.95
N TYR A 108 -9.50 -15.73 4.98
CA TYR A 108 -10.08 -16.54 3.91
C TYR A 108 -9.03 -17.48 3.29
N LYS A 109 -9.45 -18.69 2.88
CA LYS A 109 -8.59 -19.60 2.13
C LYS A 109 -8.59 -19.23 0.65
N SER A 110 -7.42 -18.91 0.11
CA SER A 110 -7.25 -18.76 -1.35
C SER A 110 -7.58 -20.06 -2.08
N CYS A 111 -8.33 -19.98 -3.19
CA CYS A 111 -8.66 -21.15 -4.01
C CYS A 111 -7.43 -21.81 -4.63
N ALA A 112 -6.31 -21.09 -4.72
CA ALA A 112 -5.04 -21.60 -5.24
C ALA A 112 -4.05 -22.02 -4.14
N HIS A 113 -4.46 -22.03 -2.86
CA HIS A 113 -3.54 -22.29 -1.74
C HIS A 113 -2.72 -23.57 -1.92
N ASP A 114 -3.40 -24.67 -2.25
CA ASP A 114 -2.79 -26.00 -2.39
C ASP A 114 -1.92 -26.13 -3.67
N TRP A 115 -1.91 -25.11 -4.55
CA TRP A 115 -1.04 -25.01 -5.72
C TRP A 115 0.15 -24.07 -5.51
N VAL A 116 0.14 -23.29 -4.41
CA VAL A 116 1.17 -22.30 -4.06
C VAL A 116 2.04 -22.79 -2.91
N TYR A 117 1.45 -23.55 -1.98
CA TYR A 117 2.10 -24.13 -0.81
C TYR A 117 1.96 -25.65 -0.84
N GLU A 118 3.04 -26.36 -0.49
CA GLU A 118 3.08 -27.82 -0.32
C GLU A 118 2.80 -28.25 1.12
#